data_AF-A0A485JLS7-F1
#
_entry.id   AF-A0A485JLS7-F1
#
_cell.length_a   1.000
_cell.length_b   1.000
_cell.length_c   1.000
_cell.angle_alpha   90.00
_cell.angle_beta   90.00
_cell.angle_gamma   90.00
#
_symmetry.space_group_name_H-M   'P 1'
#
loop_
_entity.id
_entity.type
_entity.pdbx_description
1 polymer ?
#
loop_
_entity_poly.entity_id
_entity_poly.type
_entity_poly.pdbx_seq_one_letter_code
_entity_poly.pdbx_strand_id
1 'polypeptide(L)'
;MYQPDFPPVPFRLGLYPVVDSVQWIERLLDAGVRTLQLRIKDRRDEEVEADVVAAIALGRRYNARLFINDYWRLAIKHQAYGVHLGQEDLQATDLSAIRAAGLRLGVSTHDDMEIDVALAARPSYIALGHVFPTQTKTDAFCTAGAGTTGSAH
;
A
#
# COMPACT_ATOMS: atom_id res chain seq x y z
N MET A 1 15.37 23.82 -10.24
CA MET A 1 16.08 22.74 -9.53
C MET A 1 15.65 21.41 -10.12
N TYR A 2 16.59 20.54 -10.48
CA TYR A 2 16.27 19.19 -10.97
C TYR A 2 15.81 18.32 -9.79
N GLN A 3 14.61 17.76 -9.86
CA GLN A 3 14.10 16.84 -8.85
C GLN A 3 14.29 15.40 -9.37
N PRO A 4 15.25 14.64 -8.83
CA PRO A 4 15.56 13.31 -9.34
C PRO A 4 14.42 12.33 -9.02
N ASP A 5 14.12 11.41 -9.94
CA ASP A 5 13.13 10.34 -9.72
C ASP A 5 13.49 9.45 -8.52
N PHE A 6 12.47 8.85 -7.90
CA PHE A 6 12.70 7.78 -6.94
C PHE A 6 13.28 6.55 -7.66
N PRO A 7 14.08 5.71 -6.98
CA PRO A 7 14.61 4.50 -7.59
C PRO A 7 13.49 3.63 -8.16
N PRO A 8 13.66 3.00 -9.33
CA PRO A 8 12.61 2.20 -9.92
C PRO A 8 12.38 0.89 -9.15
N VAL A 9 11.17 0.35 -9.30
CA VAL A 9 10.82 -1.03 -8.94
C VAL A 9 10.69 -1.89 -10.21
N PRO A 10 10.83 -3.21 -10.14
CA PRO A 10 10.54 -4.08 -11.27
C PRO A 10 9.10 -3.91 -11.75
N PHE A 11 8.88 -3.95 -13.07
CA PHE A 11 7.56 -3.79 -13.69
C PHE A 11 6.53 -4.82 -13.20
N ARG A 12 6.98 -6.03 -12.87
CA ARG A 12 6.13 -7.06 -12.24
C ARG A 12 6.52 -7.20 -10.77
N LEU A 13 5.72 -6.59 -9.91
CA LEU A 13 5.85 -6.73 -8.46
C LEU A 13 5.40 -8.12 -7.95
N GLY A 14 4.54 -8.81 -8.71
CA GLY A 14 3.98 -10.10 -8.34
C GLY A 14 2.90 -9.96 -7.27
N LEU A 15 2.80 -10.93 -6.36
CA LEU A 15 1.93 -10.83 -5.19
C LEU A 15 2.44 -9.71 -4.27
N TYR A 16 1.54 -8.82 -3.84
CA TYR A 16 1.82 -7.71 -2.93
C TYR A 16 0.87 -7.78 -1.72
N PRO A 17 1.12 -8.68 -0.75
CA PRO A 17 0.31 -8.74 0.45
C PRO A 17 0.66 -7.59 1.40
N VAL A 18 -0.39 -7.02 1.99
CA VAL A 18 -0.30 -6.02 3.05
C VAL A 18 -0.60 -6.73 4.36
N VAL A 19 0.33 -6.67 5.31
CA VAL A 19 0.23 -7.36 6.60
C VAL A 19 0.58 -6.43 7.75
N ASP A 20 0.04 -6.73 8.93
CA ASP A 20 0.13 -5.88 10.12
C ASP A 20 1.20 -6.35 11.13
N SER A 21 1.88 -7.47 10.86
CA SER A 21 2.81 -8.06 11.82
C SER A 21 4.03 -8.71 11.16
N VAL A 22 5.14 -8.71 11.90
CA VAL A 22 6.41 -9.32 11.48
C VAL A 22 6.27 -10.85 11.32
N GLN A 23 5.41 -11.49 12.12
CA GLN A 23 5.18 -12.93 12.03
C GLN A 23 4.55 -13.31 10.68
N TRP A 24 3.64 -12.47 10.15
CA TRP A 24 3.08 -12.68 8.82
C TRP A 24 4.10 -12.43 7.71
N ILE A 25 4.98 -11.44 7.89
CA ILE A 25 6.09 -11.18 6.96
C ILE A 25 6.96 -12.43 6.82
N GLU A 26 7.41 -13.01 7.94
CA GLU A 26 8.26 -14.20 7.92
C GLU A 26 7.58 -15.39 7.21
N ARG A 27 6.31 -15.68 7.54
CA ARG A 27 5.53 -16.75 6.90
C ARG A 27 5.40 -16.58 5.38
N LEU A 28 5.12 -15.37 4.93
CA LEU A 28 4.96 -15.08 3.50
C LEU A 28 6.29 -15.14 2.76
N LEU A 29 7.36 -14.67 3.38
CA LEU A 29 8.72 -14.78 2.85
C LEU A 29 9.14 -16.25 2.70
N ASP A 30 8.83 -17.10 3.68
CA ASP A 30 9.06 -18.55 3.63
C ASP A 30 8.21 -19.23 2.55
N ALA A 31 6.98 -18.76 2.33
CA ALA A 31 6.12 -19.21 1.24
C ALA A 31 6.59 -18.73 -0.15
N GLY A 32 7.69 -17.97 -0.23
CA GLY A 32 8.30 -17.53 -1.48
C GLY A 32 7.83 -16.16 -1.99
N VAL A 33 7.02 -15.44 -1.22
CA VAL A 33 6.62 -14.06 -1.56
C VAL A 33 7.84 -13.15 -1.43
N ARG A 34 8.07 -12.29 -2.43
CA ARG A 34 9.25 -11.40 -2.47
C ARG A 34 8.93 -9.93 -2.52
N THR A 35 7.65 -9.56 -2.55
CA THR A 35 7.20 -8.17 -2.48
C THR A 35 6.05 -8.11 -1.50
N LEU A 36 6.12 -7.23 -0.49
CA LEU A 36 5.12 -7.15 0.57
C LEU A 36 5.22 -5.81 1.31
N GLN A 37 4.22 -5.51 2.12
CA GLN A 37 4.11 -4.27 2.89
C GLN A 37 3.81 -4.56 4.36
N LEU A 38 4.56 -3.93 5.26
CA LEU A 38 4.21 -3.83 6.67
C LEU A 38 3.34 -2.61 6.90
N ARG A 39 2.12 -2.81 7.38
CA ARG A 39 1.16 -1.76 7.71
C ARG A 39 0.65 -1.92 9.13
N ILE A 40 1.32 -1.21 10.05
CA ILE A 40 0.89 -1.09 11.44
C ILE A 40 0.07 0.21 11.57
N LYS A 41 -1.07 0.16 12.26
CA LYS A 41 -1.95 1.32 12.48
C LYS A 41 -1.90 1.79 13.92
N ASP A 42 -2.18 3.07 14.14
CA ASP A 42 -2.52 3.67 15.43
C ASP A 42 -1.49 3.41 16.55
N ARG A 43 -0.20 3.43 16.20
CA ARG A 43 0.91 3.24 17.15
C ARG A 43 1.98 4.31 16.99
N ARG A 44 2.64 4.64 18.10
CA ARG A 44 3.74 5.62 18.10
C ARG A 44 5.02 4.98 17.56
N ASP A 45 5.92 5.83 17.05
CA ASP A 45 7.21 5.41 16.49
C ASP A 45 8.00 4.49 17.44
N GLU A 46 8.02 4.79 18.75
CA GLU A 46 8.76 3.99 19.73
C GLU A 46 8.20 2.58 19.91
N GLU A 47 6.89 2.40 19.67
CA GLU A 47 6.18 1.13 19.83
C GLU A 47 6.30 0.25 18.60
N VAL A 48 6.55 0.83 17.43
CA VAL A 48 6.68 0.11 16.15
C VAL A 48 8.11 -0.04 15.68
N GLU A 49 9.06 0.71 16.23
CA GLU A 49 10.45 0.71 15.76
C GLU A 49 11.06 -0.70 15.79
N ALA A 50 10.80 -1.48 16.84
CA ALA A 50 11.27 -2.86 16.92
C ALA A 50 10.71 -3.74 15.78
N ASP A 51 9.42 -3.59 15.47
CA ASP A 51 8.76 -4.33 14.38
C ASP A 51 9.29 -3.89 13.01
N VAL A 52 9.49 -2.59 12.80
CA VAL A 52 10.06 -2.04 11.55
C VAL A 52 11.49 -2.55 11.34
N VAL A 53 12.32 -2.55 12.38
CA VAL A 53 13.70 -3.08 12.30
C VAL A 53 13.68 -4.56 11.95
N ALA A 54 12.86 -5.36 12.63
CA ALA A 54 12.75 -6.79 12.37
C ALA A 54 12.26 -7.08 10.95
N ALA A 55 11.24 -6.34 10.50
CA ALA A 55 10.72 -6.39 9.14
C ALA A 55 11.82 -6.07 8.11
N ILE A 56 12.57 -4.97 8.26
CA ILE A 56 13.67 -4.61 7.36
C ILE A 56 14.74 -5.70 7.33
N ALA A 57 15.11 -6.26 8.49
CA ALA A 57 16.08 -7.35 8.58
C ALA A 57 15.62 -8.59 7.81
N LEU A 58 14.34 -8.99 7.94
CA LEU A 58 13.75 -10.06 7.16
C LEU A 58 13.75 -9.74 5.66
N GLY A 59 13.36 -8.52 5.28
CA GLY A 59 13.42 -8.05 3.89
C GLY A 59 14.81 -8.23 3.28
N ARG A 60 15.87 -7.84 4.00
CA ARG A 60 17.26 -8.02 3.55
C ARG A 60 17.65 -9.50 3.48
N ARG A 61 17.36 -10.28 4.52
CA ARG A 61 17.68 -11.72 4.60
C ARG A 61 17.09 -12.51 3.43
N TYR A 62 15.86 -12.19 3.05
CA TYR A 62 15.14 -12.88 1.98
C TYR A 62 15.29 -12.20 0.60
N ASN A 63 16.12 -11.16 0.49
CA ASN A 63 16.25 -10.31 -0.69
C ASN A 63 14.88 -9.87 -1.24
N ALA A 64 13.99 -9.49 -0.33
CA ALA A 64 12.60 -9.13 -0.59
C ALA A 64 12.43 -7.61 -0.61
N ARG A 65 11.40 -7.19 -1.35
CA ARG A 65 10.99 -5.81 -1.59
C ARG A 65 9.93 -5.45 -0.56
N LEU A 66 10.39 -5.13 0.64
CA LEU A 66 9.53 -4.83 1.76
C LEU A 66 9.32 -3.32 1.89
N PHE A 67 8.07 -2.88 1.83
CA PHE A 67 7.69 -1.49 2.03
C PHE A 67 7.16 -1.28 3.45
N ILE A 68 7.58 -0.20 4.09
CA ILE A 68 7.05 0.24 5.38
C ILE A 68 5.97 1.30 5.14
N ASN A 69 4.77 1.09 5.66
CA ASN A 69 3.67 2.06 5.52
C ASN A 69 3.81 3.20 6.54
N ASP A 70 3.61 4.44 6.10
CA ASP A 70 3.52 5.72 6.86
C ASP A 70 4.76 6.12 7.70
N TYR A 71 5.47 5.18 8.33
CA TYR A 71 6.62 5.39 9.19
C TYR A 71 7.92 5.71 8.40
N TRP A 72 7.86 6.71 7.53
CA TRP A 72 8.96 7.09 6.62
C TRP A 72 10.24 7.50 7.35
N ARG A 73 10.13 8.11 8.54
CA ARG A 73 11.29 8.48 9.36
C ARG A 73 12.05 7.26 9.85
N LEU A 74 11.33 6.25 10.34
CA LEU A 74 11.92 4.97 10.74
C LEU A 74 12.47 4.22 9.53
N ALA A 75 11.77 4.27 8.39
CA ALA A 75 12.25 3.69 7.14
C ALA A 75 13.60 4.30 6.71
N ILE A 76 13.75 5.63 6.78
CA ILE A 76 15.02 6.32 6.53
C ILE A 76 16.07 5.92 7.57
N LYS A 77 15.74 6.02 8.87
CA LYS A 77 16.65 5.71 9.99
C LYS A 77 17.29 4.32 9.84
N HIS A 78 16.50 3.34 9.43
CA HIS A 78 16.92 1.94 9.31
C HIS A 78 17.24 1.49 7.89
N GLN A 79 17.22 2.42 6.92
CA GLN A 79 17.55 2.16 5.52
C GLN A 79 16.71 1.03 4.91
N ALA A 80 15.37 1.18 5.01
CA ALA A 80 14.41 0.26 4.42
C ALA A 80 14.55 0.20 2.89
N TYR A 81 13.95 -0.83 2.28
CA TYR A 81 13.90 -0.93 0.82
C TYR A 81 13.04 0.18 0.19
N GLY A 82 11.94 0.52 0.85
CA GLY A 82 11.06 1.60 0.45
C GLY A 82 9.97 1.88 1.47
N VAL A 83 9.25 2.96 1.22
CA VAL A 83 8.09 3.42 1.99
C VAL A 83 6.86 3.44 1.10
N HIS A 84 5.70 3.20 1.69
CA HIS A 84 4.40 3.41 1.05
C HIS A 84 3.62 4.47 1.82
N LEU A 85 3.06 5.45 1.11
CA LEU A 85 2.34 6.58 1.71
C LEU A 85 0.93 6.72 1.12
N GLY A 86 -0.01 7.11 1.98
CA GLY A 86 -1.30 7.66 1.56
C GLY A 86 -1.18 9.11 1.09
N GLN A 87 -2.29 9.69 0.60
CA GLN A 87 -2.30 11.08 0.12
C GLN A 87 -2.07 12.10 1.23
N GLU A 88 -2.66 11.89 2.41
CA GLU A 88 -2.47 12.77 3.57
C GLU A 88 -1.01 12.76 4.02
N ASP A 89 -0.40 11.56 4.13
CA ASP A 89 1.01 11.42 4.49
C ASP A 89 1.93 12.01 3.44
N LEU A 90 1.59 11.86 2.15
CA LEU A 90 2.38 12.41 1.04
C LEU A 90 2.55 13.93 1.16
N GLN A 91 1.50 14.64 1.63
CA GLN A 91 1.54 16.10 1.83
C GLN A 91 2.34 16.51 3.07
N ALA A 92 2.29 15.70 4.15
CA ALA A 92 2.99 15.98 5.40
C ALA A 92 4.47 15.52 5.40
N THR A 93 4.87 14.72 4.41
CA THR A 93 6.17 14.06 4.37
C THR A 93 7.22 14.86 3.60
N ASP A 94 8.44 14.90 4.12
CA ASP A 94 9.60 15.39 3.36
C ASP A 94 10.07 14.34 2.35
N LEU A 95 9.52 14.41 1.14
CA LEU A 95 9.90 13.52 0.03
C LEU A 95 11.37 13.68 -0.37
N SER A 96 11.98 14.84 -0.14
CA SER A 96 13.39 15.06 -0.46
C SER A 96 14.29 14.26 0.49
N ALA A 97 13.92 14.15 1.77
CA ALA A 97 14.63 13.30 2.73
C ALA A 97 14.56 11.80 2.32
N ILE A 98 13.40 11.31 1.88
CA ILE A 98 13.24 9.92 1.41
C ILE A 98 14.11 9.69 0.17
N ARG A 99 14.12 10.63 -0.79
CA ARG A 99 14.97 10.55 -1.99
C ARG A 99 16.45 10.53 -1.64
N ALA A 100 16.88 11.44 -0.74
CA ALA A 100 18.28 11.54 -0.32
C ALA A 100 18.78 10.27 0.37
N ALA A 101 17.89 9.57 1.09
CA ALA A 101 18.18 8.28 1.68
C ALA A 101 18.15 7.11 0.68
N GLY A 102 17.77 7.34 -0.59
CA GLY A 102 17.77 6.33 -1.65
C GLY A 102 16.65 5.30 -1.53
N LEU A 103 15.60 5.59 -0.77
CA LEU A 103 14.45 4.72 -0.58
C LEU A 103 13.53 4.78 -1.81
N ARG A 104 12.78 3.71 -2.05
CA ARG A 104 11.68 3.70 -3.03
C ARG A 104 10.41 4.26 -2.41
N LEU A 105 9.57 4.89 -3.23
CA LEU A 105 8.28 5.43 -2.79
C LEU A 105 7.14 4.74 -3.54
N GLY A 106 6.21 4.16 -2.80
CA GLY A 106 4.88 3.80 -3.29
C GLY A 106 3.84 4.80 -2.81
N VAL A 107 2.88 5.13 -3.67
CA VAL A 107 1.76 6.02 -3.31
C VAL A 107 0.45 5.33 -3.62
N SER A 108 -0.50 5.32 -2.68
CA SER A 108 -1.87 4.87 -2.94
C SER A 108 -2.75 5.99 -3.49
N THR A 109 -3.63 5.65 -4.42
CA THR A 109 -4.60 6.56 -5.07
C THR A 109 -5.97 5.91 -5.14
N HIS A 110 -7.04 6.65 -4.90
CA HIS A 110 -8.43 6.17 -4.81
C HIS A 110 -9.39 6.90 -5.76
N ASP A 111 -9.00 8.06 -6.29
CA ASP A 111 -9.77 8.80 -7.29
C ASP A 111 -8.85 9.48 -8.32
N ASP A 112 -9.45 10.02 -9.39
CA ASP A 112 -8.73 10.66 -10.48
C ASP A 112 -7.98 11.93 -10.05
N MET A 113 -8.44 12.63 -9.01
CA MET A 113 -7.78 13.85 -8.51
C MET A 113 -6.52 13.51 -7.71
N GLU A 114 -6.51 12.37 -7.01
CA GLU A 114 -5.34 11.88 -6.27
C GLU A 114 -4.18 11.45 -7.21
N ILE A 115 -4.49 11.10 -8.46
CA ILE A 115 -3.49 10.66 -9.44
C ILE A 115 -2.53 11.79 -9.78
N ASP A 116 -3.02 13.01 -10.03
CA ASP A 116 -2.16 14.15 -10.39
C ASP A 116 -1.21 14.52 -9.25
N VAL A 117 -1.70 14.47 -8.01
CA VAL A 117 -0.89 14.69 -6.80
C VAL A 117 0.18 13.61 -6.66
N ALA A 118 -0.20 12.33 -6.84
CA ALA A 118 0.73 11.22 -6.80
C ALA A 118 1.80 11.31 -7.90
N LEU A 119 1.43 11.71 -9.12
CA LEU A 119 2.36 11.87 -10.24
C LEU A 119 3.36 12.99 -10.00
N ALA A 120 2.93 14.10 -9.39
CA ALA A 120 3.82 15.20 -9.01
C ALA A 120 4.92 14.75 -8.02
N ALA A 121 4.62 13.76 -7.17
CA ALA A 121 5.61 13.15 -6.28
C ALA A 121 6.59 12.21 -6.99
N ARG A 122 6.46 11.95 -8.29
CA ARG A 122 7.33 11.08 -9.12
C ARG A 122 7.75 9.77 -8.41
N PRO A 123 6.79 8.98 -7.89
CA PRO A 123 7.06 7.80 -7.07
C PRO A 123 7.62 6.64 -7.89
N SER A 124 8.15 5.63 -7.20
CA SER A 124 8.61 4.39 -7.83
C SER A 124 7.46 3.59 -8.44
N TYR A 125 6.28 3.61 -7.82
CA TYR A 125 5.04 3.04 -8.34
C TYR A 125 3.83 3.72 -7.68
N ILE A 126 2.69 3.64 -8.34
CA ILE A 126 1.39 4.07 -7.83
C ILE A 126 0.51 2.84 -7.66
N ALA A 127 -0.08 2.67 -6.48
CA ALA A 127 -1.09 1.67 -6.20
C ALA A 127 -2.47 2.31 -6.41
N LEU A 128 -3.21 1.80 -7.39
CA LEU A 128 -4.61 2.16 -7.58
C LEU A 128 -5.45 1.31 -6.64
N GLY A 129 -6.10 1.97 -5.67
CA GLY A 129 -7.09 1.38 -4.78
C GLY A 129 -8.37 1.02 -5.53
N HIS A 130 -9.51 0.95 -4.84
CA HIS A 130 -10.80 0.70 -5.48
C HIS A 130 -11.19 1.86 -6.41
N VAL A 131 -10.65 1.87 -7.63
CA VAL A 131 -11.08 2.74 -8.74
C VAL A 131 -12.45 2.31 -9.27
N PHE A 132 -12.94 1.12 -8.87
CA PHE A 132 -14.32 0.74 -9.11
C PHE A 132 -15.23 1.39 -8.06
N PRO A 133 -16.08 2.36 -8.42
CA PRO A 133 -17.22 2.68 -7.58
C PRO A 133 -18.03 1.39 -7.43
N THR A 134 -18.06 0.82 -6.24
CA THR A 134 -19.13 -0.10 -5.89
C THR A 134 -20.41 0.72 -5.90
N GLN A 135 -21.10 0.73 -7.04
CA GLN A 135 -22.54 0.88 -7.02
C GLN A 135 -23.10 -0.36 -6.32
N THR A 136 -22.99 -0.40 -5.00
CA THR A 136 -24.04 -1.06 -4.21
C THR A 136 -25.24 -0.13 -4.31
N LYS A 137 -25.88 -0.17 -5.49
CA LYS A 137 -27.25 0.23 -5.68
C LYS A 137 -28.04 -0.68 -4.74
N THR A 138 -28.44 -0.15 -3.60
CA THR A 138 -29.35 -0.82 -2.68
C THR A 138 -30.74 -0.85 -3.34
N ASP A 139 -30.90 -1.64 -4.39
CA ASP A 139 -32.22 -2.11 -4.83
C ASP A 139 -32.54 -3.37 -4.00
N ALA A 140 -32.88 -3.14 -2.74
CA ALA A 140 -33.45 -4.16 -1.87
C ALA A 140 -34.93 -3.84 -1.62
N PHE A 141 -35.74 -3.93 -2.68
CA PHE A 141 -37.15 -4.30 -2.51
C PHE A 141 -37.63 -5.14 -3.70
N CYS A 142 -37.27 -6.42 -3.66
CA CYS A 142 -38.00 -7.48 -4.35
C CYS A 142 -38.15 -8.63 -3.35
N THR A 143 -39.32 -8.74 -2.73
CA THR A 143 -39.78 -9.99 -2.14
C THR A 143 -40.99 -10.46 -2.93
N ALA A 144 -40.84 -11.66 -3.46
CA ALA A 144 -41.72 -12.37 -4.37
C ALA A 144 -43.03 -12.83 -3.73
N GLY A 145 -44.02 -13.13 -4.57
CA GLY A 145 -45.21 -13.90 -4.20
C GLY A 145 -46.02 -14.29 -5.43
N ALA A 146 -45.78 -15.48 -5.97
CA ALA A 146 -46.51 -16.09 -7.07
C ALA A 146 -47.97 -16.46 -6.68
N GLY A 147 -48.89 -16.47 -7.65
CA GLY A 147 -50.23 -17.05 -7.47
C GLY A 147 -51.10 -16.96 -8.73
N THR A 148 -51.25 -18.11 -9.40
CA THR A 148 -52.06 -18.39 -10.59
C THR A 148 -53.57 -18.21 -10.45
N THR A 149 -54.24 -17.89 -11.57
CA THR A 149 -55.55 -18.35 -12.12
C THR A 149 -55.98 -17.28 -13.15
N GLY A 150 -56.52 -17.51 -14.35
CA GLY A 150 -57.16 -18.65 -14.98
C GLY A 150 -58.36 -18.12 -15.79
N SER A 151 -58.47 -18.54 -17.05
CA SER A 151 -59.63 -18.44 -17.96
C SER A 151 -59.83 -17.19 -18.83
N ALA A 152 -59.84 -17.48 -20.14
CA ALA A 152 -60.51 -16.75 -21.20
C ALA A 152 -62.03 -16.76 -21.01
N HIS A 153 -62.68 -15.63 -21.30
CA HIS A 153 -63.80 -15.44 -22.24
C HIS A 153 -64.19 -13.97 -22.28
#